data_AF-A0A553NNE6-F1
#
_entry.id   AF-A0A553NNE6-F1
#
_cell.length_a   1.000
_cell.length_b   1.000
_cell.length_c   1.000
_cell.angle_alpha   90.00
_cell.angle_beta   90.00
_cell.angle_gamma   90.00
#
_symmetry.space_group_name_H-M   'P 1'
#
loop_
_entity.id
_entity.type
_entity.pdbx_description
1 polymer ?
#
loop_
_entity_poly.entity_id
_entity_poly.type
_entity_poly.pdbx_seq_one_letter_code
_entity_poly.pdbx_strand_id
1 'polypeptide(L)'
;MNKFLSVMALLPALSMGQNFQPASASDFPVIGTVPGVFPDTGIADNFCRRDKGKCEAAGNQYKCGVFFLNLPNQKFPIRMLSNMPDVLSRPAVANSEEIRETFGEFKNVKPKSFRFSQSSLGERCQQDRIYNARCSVIMDKVSNTPLDSCTKTIFNDQGRDTIGNILCKHAFSFAGILDPSYRIKIGYHYSLCKSEWTPIISDLNTGAQKEHFEDLCCNYVGGAPTFQRCDGTPTVTTCPQ
;
A
#
# COMPACT_ATOMS: atom_id res chain seq x y z
N MET A 1 -21.47 -53.71 49.31
CA MET A 1 -20.39 -54.69 49.10
C MET A 1 -19.53 -54.16 47.96
N ASN A 2 -18.40 -53.48 48.25
CA ASN A 2 -17.01 -53.99 48.21
C ASN A 2 -16.56 -54.36 46.77
N LYS A 3 -15.51 -53.83 46.12
CA LYS A 3 -14.13 -53.37 46.46
C LYS A 3 -13.66 -52.37 45.36
N PHE A 4 -12.91 -51.27 45.54
CA PHE A 4 -11.53 -51.03 46.01
C PHE A 4 -10.39 -51.82 45.30
N LEU A 5 -9.67 -51.13 44.40
CA LEU A 5 -8.29 -51.34 43.89
C LEU A 5 -7.99 -50.12 42.99
N SER A 6 -7.22 -49.08 43.35
CA SER A 6 -5.85 -48.94 43.85
C SER A 6 -4.79 -49.54 42.93
N VAL A 7 -4.23 -48.70 42.06
CA VAL A 7 -2.86 -48.85 41.54
C VAL A 7 -2.19 -47.48 41.57
N MET A 8 -1.33 -47.30 42.58
CA MET A 8 -0.24 -46.33 42.60
C MET A 8 0.76 -46.69 41.50
N ALA A 9 1.19 -45.71 40.71
CA ALA A 9 2.45 -45.77 40.00
C ALA A 9 3.25 -44.50 40.28
N LEU A 10 4.48 -44.72 40.71
CA LEU A 10 5.43 -43.76 41.24
C LEU A 10 5.96 -42.78 40.18
N LEU A 11 6.11 -41.53 40.60
CA LEU A 11 6.98 -40.51 40.01
C LEU A 11 8.45 -40.93 40.08
N PRO A 12 9.27 -40.49 39.12
CA PRO A 12 10.57 -39.94 39.42
C PRO A 12 10.54 -38.41 39.29
N ALA A 13 10.99 -37.75 40.35
CA ALA A 13 11.36 -36.35 40.34
C ALA A 13 12.64 -36.17 39.52
N LEU A 14 12.63 -35.21 38.59
CA LEU A 14 13.85 -34.58 38.07
C LEU A 14 13.70 -33.07 38.20
N SER A 15 14.70 -32.54 38.89
CA SER A 15 14.81 -31.19 39.41
C SER A 15 15.34 -30.21 38.37
N MET A 16 14.99 -28.95 38.60
CA MET A 16 15.79 -27.74 38.37
C MET A 16 16.02 -27.29 36.92
N GLY A 17 15.27 -26.25 36.58
CA GLY A 17 15.86 -24.93 36.38
C GLY A 17 16.50 -24.68 35.02
N GLN A 18 15.71 -24.14 34.09
CA GLN A 18 16.24 -23.26 33.06
C GLN A 18 15.35 -22.03 32.94
N ASN A 19 15.93 -20.89 33.30
CA ASN A 19 15.43 -19.55 33.01
C ASN A 19 15.17 -19.44 31.50
N PHE A 20 13.92 -19.23 31.11
CA PHE A 20 13.62 -18.70 29.79
C PHE A 20 13.99 -17.22 29.77
N GLN A 21 15.18 -16.90 29.27
CA GLN A 21 15.48 -15.55 28.79
C GLN A 21 14.86 -15.39 27.39
N PRO A 22 14.20 -14.25 27.10
CA PRO A 22 13.79 -13.94 25.73
C PRO A 22 15.05 -13.77 24.87
N ALA A 23 15.08 -14.44 23.73
CA ALA A 23 16.17 -14.34 22.76
C ALA A 23 16.39 -12.87 22.35
N SER A 24 17.63 -12.41 22.47
CA SER A 24 18.06 -11.10 21.97
C SER A 24 18.05 -11.09 20.44
N ALA A 25 17.67 -9.96 19.86
CA ALA A 25 17.55 -9.72 18.42
C ALA A 25 18.88 -9.69 17.64
N SER A 26 19.90 -10.45 18.07
CA SER A 26 21.25 -10.45 17.49
C SER A 26 21.58 -11.68 16.64
N ASP A 27 20.73 -12.71 16.63
CA ASP A 27 21.10 -14.02 16.08
C ASP A 27 20.44 -14.36 14.74
N PHE A 28 20.09 -13.34 13.94
CA PHE A 28 19.74 -13.56 12.53
C PHE A 28 21.00 -13.55 11.66
N PRO A 29 21.22 -14.56 10.81
CA PRO A 29 22.34 -14.55 9.87
C PRO A 29 22.20 -13.36 8.90
N VAL A 30 23.27 -12.58 8.79
CA VAL A 30 23.42 -11.50 7.81
C VAL A 30 23.41 -12.11 6.40
N ILE A 31 22.23 -12.13 5.77
CA ILE A 31 22.09 -12.53 4.37
C ILE A 31 22.72 -11.41 3.52
N GLY A 32 23.70 -11.79 2.70
CA GLY A 32 24.43 -10.91 1.81
C GLY A 32 23.50 -10.12 0.89
N THR A 33 23.88 -8.87 0.63
CA THR A 33 23.20 -7.93 -0.26
C THR A 33 22.97 -8.55 -1.64
N VAL A 34 21.71 -8.78 -2.00
CA VAL A 34 21.29 -9.16 -3.35
C VAL A 34 21.46 -7.93 -4.27
N PRO A 35 22.23 -8.00 -5.37
CA PRO A 35 22.30 -6.93 -6.35
C PRO A 35 20.91 -6.73 -6.98
N GLY A 36 20.28 -5.60 -6.72
CA GLY A 36 18.92 -5.28 -7.18
C GLY A 36 17.88 -5.12 -6.06
N VAL A 37 18.25 -5.41 -4.81
CA VAL A 37 17.48 -4.95 -3.64
C VAL A 37 17.96 -3.54 -3.32
N PHE A 38 17.11 -2.56 -3.61
CA PHE A 38 17.36 -1.18 -3.19
C PHE A 38 17.60 -1.17 -1.68
N PRO A 39 18.76 -0.65 -1.21
CA PRO A 39 18.95 -0.44 0.21
C PRO A 39 17.86 0.49 0.72
N ASP A 40 17.49 0.32 1.99
CA ASP A 40 16.59 1.17 2.77
C ASP A 40 16.97 2.67 2.67
N THR A 41 16.58 3.31 1.57
CA THR A 41 16.63 4.76 1.41
C THR A 41 15.24 5.25 1.06
N GLY A 42 14.37 5.30 2.07
CA GLY A 42 13.43 6.41 2.23
C GLY A 42 12.45 6.68 1.07
N ILE A 43 11.91 5.65 0.41
CA ILE A 43 10.76 5.86 -0.51
C ILE A 43 9.51 6.27 0.29
N ALA A 44 9.39 5.87 1.56
CA ALA A 44 8.38 6.41 2.48
C ALA A 44 8.75 7.79 3.07
N ASP A 45 10.04 8.05 3.36
CA ASP A 45 10.45 9.25 4.11
C ASP A 45 10.59 10.53 3.28
N ASN A 46 10.93 10.46 1.98
CA ASN A 46 11.01 11.67 1.15
C ASN A 46 9.69 12.03 0.47
N PHE A 47 8.74 11.10 0.36
CA PHE A 47 7.48 11.35 -0.33
C PHE A 47 6.57 12.33 0.45
N CYS A 48 6.58 12.26 1.79
CA CYS A 48 5.77 13.11 2.68
C CYS A 48 6.52 14.24 3.37
N ARG A 49 7.81 14.43 3.03
CA ARG A 49 8.66 15.42 3.71
C ARG A 49 8.13 16.85 3.58
N ARG A 50 7.41 17.16 2.49
CA ARG A 50 6.81 18.47 2.25
C ARG A 50 5.59 18.76 3.14
N ASP A 51 4.96 17.74 3.73
CA ASP A 51 3.69 17.85 4.45
C ASP A 51 3.81 17.45 5.93
N LYS A 52 4.99 17.67 6.53
CA LYS A 52 5.26 17.36 7.95
C LYS A 52 4.97 15.89 8.32
N GLY A 53 5.14 14.97 7.36
CA GLY A 53 5.03 13.52 7.58
C GLY A 53 3.62 12.93 7.44
N LYS A 54 2.54 13.73 7.37
CA LYS A 54 1.18 13.20 7.20
C LYS A 54 0.72 13.08 5.74
N CYS A 55 1.45 13.70 4.82
CA CYS A 55 1.13 13.76 3.40
C CYS A 55 -0.22 14.40 3.03
N GLU A 56 -0.93 14.99 3.99
CA GLU A 56 -2.23 15.65 3.80
C GLU A 56 -2.12 16.85 2.85
N ALA A 57 -3.26 17.29 2.33
CA ALA A 57 -3.33 18.49 1.51
C ALA A 57 -2.97 19.74 2.32
N ALA A 58 -2.25 20.68 1.71
CA ALA A 58 -2.11 22.02 2.28
C ALA A 58 -3.46 22.76 2.34
N GLY A 59 -3.53 23.86 3.07
CA GLY A 59 -4.77 24.62 3.29
C GLY A 59 -5.43 25.19 2.02
N ASN A 60 -4.69 25.28 0.93
CA ASN A 60 -5.17 25.72 -0.38
C ASN A 60 -5.07 24.64 -1.45
N GLN A 61 -5.22 23.38 -1.07
CA GLN A 61 -4.93 22.25 -1.92
C GLN A 61 -5.96 21.13 -1.72
N TYR A 62 -6.11 20.29 -2.74
CA TYR A 62 -6.59 18.93 -2.56
C TYR A 62 -5.56 17.92 -3.05
N LYS A 63 -5.64 16.70 -2.52
CA LYS A 63 -4.83 15.56 -2.94
C LYS A 63 -5.69 14.34 -3.14
N CYS A 64 -5.26 13.46 -4.03
CA CYS A 64 -5.86 12.14 -4.26
C CYS A 64 -4.78 11.09 -4.00
N GLY A 65 -5.00 10.15 -3.09
CA GLY A 65 -4.01 9.18 -2.63
C GLY A 65 -4.46 7.73 -2.78
N VAL A 66 -3.48 6.85 -2.89
CA VAL A 66 -3.65 5.39 -2.94
C VAL A 66 -3.03 4.79 -1.68
N PHE A 67 -3.72 3.84 -1.07
CA PHE A 67 -3.36 3.26 0.22
C PHE A 67 -3.53 1.75 0.22
N PHE A 68 -2.68 1.05 0.96
CA PHE A 68 -3.07 -0.24 1.53
C PHE A 68 -4.02 0.00 2.71
N LEU A 69 -5.14 -0.72 2.76
CA LEU A 69 -6.19 -0.52 3.77
C LEU A 69 -6.08 -1.43 5.00
N ASN A 70 -5.36 -2.52 4.86
CA ASN A 70 -5.33 -3.59 5.86
C ASN A 70 -3.98 -4.33 5.81
N LEU A 71 -2.85 -3.64 5.87
CA LEU A 71 -1.58 -4.37 6.01
C LEU A 71 -1.49 -5.04 7.39
N PRO A 72 -1.06 -6.31 7.48
CA PRO A 72 -0.97 -7.00 8.76
C PRO A 72 0.17 -6.42 9.61
N ASN A 73 0.06 -6.64 10.93
CA ASN A 73 1.06 -6.25 11.92
C ASN A 73 1.39 -4.74 11.94
N GLN A 74 0.46 -3.89 11.48
CA GLN A 74 0.65 -2.44 11.48
C GLN A 74 -0.04 -1.77 12.66
N LYS A 75 0.66 -0.82 13.28
CA LYS A 75 0.11 0.10 14.30
C LYS A 75 -0.89 1.10 13.71
N PHE A 76 -0.80 1.37 12.40
CA PHE A 76 -1.69 2.29 11.69
C PHE A 76 -2.47 1.51 10.62
N PRO A 77 -3.80 1.70 10.52
CA PRO A 77 -4.65 0.85 9.70
C PRO A 77 -4.40 1.03 8.20
N ILE A 78 -4.03 2.23 7.76
CA ILE A 78 -3.78 2.53 6.34
C ILE A 78 -2.32 2.93 6.08
N ARG A 79 -1.76 2.50 4.95
CA ARG A 79 -0.41 2.86 4.50
C ARG A 79 -0.45 3.46 3.11
N MET A 80 0.04 4.69 2.98
CA MET A 80 0.03 5.39 1.70
C MET A 80 1.09 4.84 0.76
N LEU A 81 0.70 4.60 -0.49
CA LEU A 81 1.53 4.15 -1.59
C LEU A 81 2.04 5.33 -2.43
N SER A 82 1.11 6.17 -2.85
CA SER A 82 1.36 7.31 -3.73
C SER A 82 0.21 8.30 -3.64
N ASN A 83 0.44 9.54 -4.09
CA ASN A 83 -0.57 10.58 -4.13
C ASN A 83 -0.32 11.58 -5.27
N MET A 84 -1.40 12.19 -5.75
CA MET A 84 -1.38 13.38 -6.57
C MET A 84 -1.67 14.63 -5.74
N PRO A 85 -0.99 15.75 -6.02
CA PRO A 85 -0.10 15.97 -7.16
C PRO A 85 1.35 15.51 -6.95
N ASP A 86 1.73 15.00 -5.78
CA ASP A 86 3.15 14.87 -5.42
C ASP A 86 3.92 13.93 -6.36
N VAL A 87 3.26 12.88 -6.82
CA VAL A 87 3.80 11.94 -7.81
C VAL A 87 4.17 12.62 -9.15
N LEU A 88 3.47 13.68 -9.54
CA LEU A 88 3.77 14.43 -10.78
C LEU A 88 5.12 15.15 -10.73
N SER A 89 5.72 15.30 -9.54
CA SER A 89 7.05 15.86 -9.38
C SER A 89 8.19 14.84 -9.50
N ARG A 90 7.88 13.54 -9.62
CA ARG A 90 8.88 12.49 -9.83
C ARG A 90 9.36 12.55 -11.29
N PRO A 91 10.69 12.56 -11.56
CA PRO A 91 11.21 12.62 -12.94
C PRO A 91 10.66 11.53 -13.86
N ALA A 92 10.53 10.30 -13.35
CA ALA A 92 9.96 9.18 -14.10
C ALA A 92 8.53 9.46 -14.58
N VAL A 93 7.72 10.14 -13.76
CA VAL A 93 6.33 10.50 -14.08
C VAL A 93 6.25 11.76 -14.93
N ALA A 94 7.02 12.79 -14.58
CA ALA A 94 7.03 14.07 -15.29
C ALA A 94 7.48 13.92 -16.75
N ASN A 95 8.40 12.98 -17.02
CA ASN A 95 8.99 12.75 -18.33
C ASN A 95 8.37 11.57 -19.09
N SER A 96 7.34 10.90 -18.55
CA SER A 96 6.67 9.78 -19.20
C SER A 96 5.25 10.14 -19.61
N GLU A 97 5.02 10.25 -20.92
CA GLU A 97 3.67 10.40 -21.48
C GLU A 97 2.81 9.17 -21.17
N GLU A 98 3.39 7.96 -21.26
CA GLU A 98 2.72 6.70 -20.95
C GLU A 98 2.14 6.67 -19.52
N ILE A 99 2.90 7.08 -18.50
CA ILE A 99 2.37 7.18 -17.14
C ILE A 99 1.25 8.22 -17.09
N ARG A 100 1.41 9.34 -17.78
CA ARG A 100 0.39 10.39 -17.79
C ARG A 100 -0.90 9.92 -18.43
N GLU A 101 -0.85 9.06 -19.44
CA GLU A 101 -2.05 8.44 -20.02
C GLU A 101 -2.80 7.54 -19.03
N THR A 102 -2.17 7.07 -17.95
CA THR A 102 -2.89 6.34 -16.90
C THR A 102 -3.82 7.23 -16.07
N PHE A 103 -3.69 8.55 -16.19
CA PHE A 103 -4.64 9.51 -15.61
C PHE A 103 -5.87 9.76 -16.49
N GLY A 104 -5.96 9.13 -17.68
CA GLY A 104 -7.07 9.32 -18.61
C GLY A 104 -7.24 10.79 -19.02
N GLU A 105 -8.44 11.33 -18.83
CA GLU A 105 -8.79 12.75 -19.04
C GLU A 105 -7.83 13.72 -18.32
N PHE A 106 -7.20 13.26 -17.22
CA PHE A 106 -6.30 14.06 -16.40
C PHE A 106 -4.82 13.94 -16.80
N LYS A 107 -4.49 13.38 -17.97
CA LYS A 107 -3.11 13.24 -18.45
C LYS A 107 -2.34 14.56 -18.57
N ASN A 108 -3.03 15.69 -18.68
CA ASN A 108 -2.43 17.02 -18.80
C ASN A 108 -2.46 17.84 -17.50
N VAL A 109 -2.83 17.21 -16.39
CA VAL A 109 -2.89 17.89 -15.11
C VAL A 109 -1.50 18.23 -14.61
N LYS A 110 -1.33 19.47 -14.17
CA LYS A 110 -0.12 19.97 -13.53
C LYS A 110 -0.32 20.05 -12.02
N PRO A 111 0.74 20.02 -11.20
CA PRO A 111 0.63 20.20 -9.75
C PRO A 111 -0.17 21.44 -9.33
N LYS A 112 -0.09 22.53 -10.12
CA LYS A 112 -0.85 23.77 -9.88
C LYS A 112 -2.37 23.59 -9.98
N SER A 113 -2.85 22.64 -10.78
CA SER A 113 -4.29 22.33 -10.90
C SER A 113 -4.90 21.80 -9.60
N PHE A 114 -4.07 21.35 -8.67
CA PHE A 114 -4.48 20.88 -7.35
C PHE A 114 -4.54 22.01 -6.30
N ARG A 115 -4.23 23.25 -6.67
CA ARG A 115 -4.18 24.41 -5.77
C ARG A 115 -5.35 25.36 -6.01
N PHE A 116 -5.81 25.99 -4.95
CA PHE A 116 -6.87 27.00 -4.97
C PHE A 116 -6.28 28.41 -4.84
N SER A 117 -6.93 29.37 -5.48
CA SER A 117 -6.66 30.79 -5.23
C SER A 117 -7.16 31.19 -3.84
N GLN A 118 -6.54 32.21 -3.23
CA GLN A 118 -7.00 32.74 -1.94
C GLN A 118 -8.49 33.14 -1.96
N SER A 119 -8.94 33.74 -3.07
CA SER A 119 -10.33 34.17 -3.26
C SER A 119 -11.35 33.04 -3.29
N SER A 120 -10.94 31.78 -3.46
CA SER A 120 -11.85 30.63 -3.55
C SER A 120 -11.71 29.64 -2.39
N LEU A 121 -10.84 29.90 -1.41
CA LEU A 121 -10.53 28.92 -0.36
C LEU A 121 -11.76 28.48 0.44
N GLY A 122 -12.51 29.42 1.01
CA GLY A 122 -13.64 29.10 1.86
C GLY A 122 -14.67 28.21 1.15
N GLU A 123 -15.01 28.56 -0.09
CA GLU A 123 -15.95 27.81 -0.91
C GLU A 123 -15.40 26.43 -1.30
N ARG A 124 -14.17 26.37 -1.83
CA ARG A 124 -13.55 25.12 -2.31
C ARG A 124 -13.32 24.12 -1.18
N CYS A 125 -12.96 24.58 0.01
CA CYS A 125 -12.71 23.69 1.15
C CYS A 125 -13.98 23.05 1.73
N GLN A 126 -15.17 23.43 1.25
CA GLN A 126 -16.46 22.87 1.66
C GLN A 126 -17.08 21.96 0.57
N GLN A 127 -16.35 21.68 -0.51
CA GLN A 127 -16.85 20.96 -1.69
C GLN A 127 -16.42 19.49 -1.72
N ASP A 128 -16.56 18.76 -0.60
CA ASP A 128 -16.17 17.35 -0.48
C ASP A 128 -16.70 16.47 -1.63
N ARG A 129 -17.97 16.63 -2.01
CA ARG A 129 -18.58 15.89 -3.13
C ARG A 129 -17.85 16.10 -4.45
N ILE A 130 -17.38 17.31 -4.73
CA ILE A 130 -16.67 17.64 -5.97
C ILE A 130 -15.27 17.01 -5.95
N TYR A 131 -14.57 17.05 -4.82
CA TYR A 131 -13.22 16.46 -4.73
C TYR A 131 -13.24 14.94 -4.65
N ASN A 132 -14.26 14.35 -4.03
CA ASN A 132 -14.58 12.94 -4.15
C ASN A 132 -14.73 12.54 -5.63
N ALA A 133 -15.60 13.23 -6.38
CA ALA A 133 -15.84 12.94 -7.79
C ALA A 133 -14.58 13.12 -8.64
N ARG A 134 -13.83 14.21 -8.45
CA ARG A 134 -12.56 14.45 -9.16
C ARG A 134 -11.55 13.37 -8.89
N CYS A 135 -11.30 13.05 -7.62
CA CYS A 135 -10.34 12.01 -7.27
C CYS A 135 -10.81 10.62 -7.73
N SER A 136 -12.13 10.35 -7.75
CA SER A 136 -12.68 9.11 -8.30
C SER A 136 -12.32 8.95 -9.78
N VAL A 137 -12.55 9.98 -10.60
CA VAL A 137 -12.22 9.93 -12.05
C VAL A 137 -10.70 9.86 -12.26
N ILE A 138 -9.92 10.63 -11.49
CA ILE A 138 -8.46 10.61 -11.55
C ILE A 138 -7.89 9.21 -11.27
N MET A 139 -8.48 8.48 -10.32
CA MET A 139 -8.01 7.15 -9.91
C MET A 139 -8.65 6.02 -10.71
N ASP A 140 -9.57 6.31 -11.62
CA ASP A 140 -10.44 5.29 -12.21
C ASP A 140 -9.66 4.26 -13.02
N LYS A 141 -8.84 4.71 -13.97
CA LYS A 141 -8.03 3.81 -14.80
C LYS A 141 -7.04 2.99 -13.95
N VAL A 142 -6.38 3.64 -12.98
CA VAL A 142 -5.47 2.94 -12.06
C VAL A 142 -6.21 1.89 -11.23
N SER A 143 -7.43 2.17 -10.79
CA SER A 143 -8.25 1.24 -10.00
C SER A 143 -8.76 0.02 -10.76
N ASN A 144 -8.79 0.09 -12.08
CA ASN A 144 -9.27 -0.97 -12.97
C ASN A 144 -8.13 -1.63 -13.78
N THR A 145 -6.86 -1.27 -13.53
CA THR A 145 -5.72 -1.85 -14.24
C THR A 145 -5.28 -3.15 -13.54
N PRO A 146 -5.24 -4.31 -14.24
CA PRO A 146 -4.83 -5.57 -13.63
C PRO A 146 -3.49 -5.52 -12.92
N LEU A 147 -3.38 -6.18 -11.77
CA LEU A 147 -2.16 -6.22 -10.97
C LEU A 147 -1.05 -7.01 -11.67
N ASP A 148 -1.36 -7.97 -12.55
CA ASP A 148 -0.37 -8.63 -13.40
C ASP A 148 0.03 -7.81 -14.64
N SER A 149 -0.45 -6.57 -14.77
CA SER A 149 -0.08 -5.68 -15.87
C SER A 149 1.29 -5.04 -15.67
N CYS A 150 2.03 -4.92 -16.77
CA CYS A 150 3.29 -4.16 -16.86
C CYS A 150 3.08 -2.66 -17.11
N THR A 151 1.82 -2.23 -17.22
CA THR A 151 1.48 -0.83 -17.50
C THR A 151 2.15 0.10 -16.50
N LYS A 152 2.79 1.16 -17.00
CA LYS A 152 3.38 2.16 -16.12
C LYS A 152 2.31 2.95 -15.40
N THR A 153 2.37 3.08 -14.09
CA THR A 153 1.39 3.84 -13.28
C THR A 153 2.10 4.73 -12.25
N ILE A 154 1.34 5.41 -11.38
CA ILE A 154 1.89 6.23 -10.29
C ILE A 154 2.65 5.46 -9.21
N PHE A 155 2.54 4.14 -9.19
CA PHE A 155 3.31 3.26 -8.32
C PHE A 155 4.11 2.20 -9.10
N ASN A 156 3.95 2.08 -10.42
CA ASN A 156 4.80 1.28 -11.31
C ASN A 156 5.46 2.18 -12.37
N ASP A 157 6.32 3.12 -11.98
CA ASP A 157 6.78 4.17 -12.89
C ASP A 157 7.83 3.71 -13.93
N GLN A 158 8.44 2.55 -13.76
CA GLN A 158 9.41 2.00 -14.73
C GLN A 158 8.79 1.01 -15.70
N GLY A 159 7.68 0.35 -15.35
CA GLY A 159 7.06 -0.70 -16.18
C GLY A 159 7.94 -1.94 -16.39
N ARG A 160 9.02 -2.08 -15.62
CA ARG A 160 9.97 -3.20 -15.69
C ARG A 160 9.48 -4.45 -14.96
N ASP A 161 8.39 -4.31 -14.22
CA ASP A 161 7.79 -5.36 -13.42
C ASP A 161 6.27 -5.15 -13.38
N THR A 162 5.54 -6.17 -12.96
CA THR A 162 4.09 -6.06 -12.85
C THR A 162 3.71 -5.14 -11.69
N ILE A 163 2.57 -4.48 -11.81
CA ILE A 163 2.02 -3.62 -10.76
C ILE A 163 1.97 -4.38 -9.42
N GLY A 164 1.47 -5.61 -9.43
CA GLY A 164 1.32 -6.47 -8.26
C GLY A 164 2.67 -6.80 -7.64
N ASN A 165 3.70 -7.13 -8.44
CA ASN A 165 5.03 -7.39 -7.89
C ASN A 165 5.61 -6.15 -7.19
N ILE A 166 5.46 -4.97 -7.81
CA ILE A 166 5.89 -3.71 -7.18
C ILE A 166 5.12 -3.47 -5.88
N LEU A 167 3.81 -3.66 -5.87
CA LEU A 167 2.99 -3.52 -4.66
C LEU A 167 3.34 -4.55 -3.59
N CYS A 168 3.64 -5.80 -3.95
CA CYS A 168 4.10 -6.81 -3.00
C CYS A 168 5.46 -6.45 -2.39
N LYS A 169 6.37 -5.86 -3.16
CA LYS A 169 7.64 -5.33 -2.63
C LYS A 169 7.39 -4.20 -1.62
N HIS A 170 6.44 -3.29 -1.90
CA HIS A 170 6.04 -2.25 -0.96
C HIS A 170 5.35 -2.82 0.29
N ALA A 171 4.44 -3.79 0.14
CA ALA A 171 3.77 -4.44 1.26
C ALA A 171 4.79 -5.16 2.15
N PHE A 172 5.75 -5.87 1.54
CA PHE A 172 6.85 -6.53 2.23
C PHE A 172 7.73 -5.53 2.98
N SER A 173 8.07 -4.38 2.39
CA SER A 173 8.90 -3.37 3.10
C SER A 173 8.19 -2.77 4.31
N PHE A 174 6.85 -2.77 4.35
CA PHE A 174 6.08 -2.29 5.50
C PHE A 174 5.79 -3.37 6.54
N ALA A 175 5.51 -4.61 6.12
CA ALA A 175 4.92 -5.65 6.96
C ALA A 175 5.72 -6.96 7.03
N GLY A 176 6.82 -7.08 6.29
CA GLY A 176 7.63 -8.29 6.21
C GLY A 176 6.99 -9.38 5.34
N ILE A 177 7.36 -10.65 5.59
CA ILE A 177 6.77 -11.80 4.89
C ILE A 177 5.28 -11.88 5.23
N LEU A 178 4.46 -11.98 4.19
CA LEU A 178 3.01 -12.07 4.29
C LEU A 178 2.56 -13.52 4.09
N ASP A 179 1.46 -13.88 4.74
CA ASP A 179 0.75 -15.13 4.43
C ASP A 179 0.19 -15.03 2.99
N PRO A 180 0.47 -16.00 2.10
CA PRO A 180 -0.01 -15.97 0.72
C PRO A 180 -1.55 -15.97 0.56
N SER A 181 -2.28 -16.35 1.61
CA SER A 181 -3.75 -16.29 1.66
C SER A 181 -4.29 -14.93 2.12
N TYR A 182 -3.42 -14.05 2.62
CA TYR A 182 -3.82 -12.74 3.11
C TYR A 182 -4.16 -11.80 1.94
N ARG A 183 -5.39 -11.29 1.95
CA ARG A 183 -5.92 -10.40 0.92
C ARG A 183 -5.72 -8.94 1.33
N ILE A 184 -4.77 -8.26 0.68
CA ILE A 184 -4.54 -6.84 0.92
C ILE A 184 -5.45 -6.03 0.00
N LYS A 185 -6.31 -5.22 0.61
CA LYS A 185 -7.14 -4.24 -0.07
C LYS A 185 -6.33 -2.99 -0.38
N ILE A 186 -6.49 -2.50 -1.60
CA ILE A 186 -5.95 -1.22 -2.05
C ILE A 186 -7.11 -0.26 -2.20
N GLY A 187 -7.06 0.88 -1.53
CA GLY A 187 -8.14 1.86 -1.56
C GLY A 187 -7.67 3.27 -1.84
N TYR A 188 -8.64 4.08 -2.29
CA TYR A 188 -8.38 5.46 -2.71
C TYR A 188 -9.00 6.45 -1.72
N HIS A 189 -8.25 7.49 -1.40
CA HIS A 189 -8.67 8.55 -0.49
C HIS A 189 -8.39 9.92 -1.11
N TYR A 190 -9.05 10.95 -0.60
CA TYR A 190 -8.73 12.34 -0.88
C TYR A 190 -8.47 13.11 0.42
N SER A 191 -7.71 14.19 0.33
CA SER A 191 -7.52 15.15 1.43
C SER A 191 -7.74 16.54 0.87
N LEU A 192 -8.41 17.40 1.63
CA LEU A 192 -8.84 18.73 1.21
C LEU A 192 -8.52 19.75 2.30
N CYS A 193 -7.76 20.79 1.98
CA CYS A 193 -7.54 21.93 2.87
C CYS A 193 -7.07 21.59 4.30
N LYS A 194 -6.06 20.71 4.44
CA LYS A 194 -5.55 20.16 5.71
C LYS A 194 -6.48 19.20 6.43
N SER A 195 -7.54 18.71 5.77
CA SER A 195 -8.30 17.60 6.30
C SER A 195 -7.45 16.34 6.34
N GLU A 196 -7.82 15.42 7.24
CA GLU A 196 -7.35 14.05 7.17
C GLU A 196 -7.77 13.39 5.84
N TRP A 197 -7.20 12.22 5.58
CA TRP A 197 -7.55 11.43 4.40
C TRP A 197 -8.94 10.82 4.54
N THR A 198 -9.83 11.18 3.63
CA THR A 198 -11.21 10.70 3.56
C THR A 198 -11.34 9.67 2.45
N PRO A 199 -12.01 8.52 2.67
CA PRO A 199 -12.28 7.54 1.62
C PRO A 199 -13.00 8.17 0.42
N ILE A 200 -12.56 7.83 -0.80
CA ILE A 200 -13.34 8.14 -2.00
C ILE A 200 -14.52 7.17 -2.04
N ILE A 201 -15.72 7.70 -2.17
CA ILE A 201 -16.96 6.93 -2.30
C ILE A 201 -17.25 6.73 -3.79
N SER A 202 -17.29 5.47 -4.24
CA SER A 202 -17.60 5.07 -5.61
C SER A 202 -19.11 5.01 -5.85
N ASP A 203 -19.88 4.64 -4.83
CA ASP A 203 -21.34 4.62 -4.86
C ASP A 203 -21.90 5.44 -3.70
N LEU A 204 -22.49 6.60 -4.04
CA LEU A 204 -23.06 7.53 -3.06
C LEU A 204 -24.31 7.00 -2.37
N ASN A 205 -24.96 5.95 -2.90
CA ASN A 205 -26.14 5.36 -2.28
C ASN A 205 -25.78 4.35 -1.20
N THR A 206 -24.73 3.56 -1.43
CA THR A 206 -24.27 2.53 -0.48
C THR A 206 -23.16 3.03 0.45
N GLY A 207 -22.50 4.14 0.10
CA GLY A 207 -21.31 4.59 0.82
C GLY A 207 -20.10 3.71 0.57
N ALA A 208 -20.11 2.89 -0.50
CA ALA A 208 -19.01 2.00 -0.82
C ALA A 208 -17.75 2.81 -1.17
N GLN A 209 -16.64 2.46 -0.53
CA GLN A 209 -15.34 3.03 -0.85
C GLN A 209 -14.86 2.53 -2.21
N LYS A 210 -14.22 3.41 -2.99
CA LYS A 210 -13.45 3.03 -4.17
C LYS A 210 -12.23 2.23 -3.72
N GLU A 211 -12.23 0.97 -4.08
CA GLU A 211 -11.10 0.05 -3.95
C GLU A 211 -10.54 -0.27 -5.34
N HIS A 212 -9.34 -0.85 -5.39
CA HIS A 212 -8.85 -1.49 -6.60
C HIS A 212 -9.72 -2.71 -6.90
N PHE A 213 -9.93 -3.03 -8.19
CA PHE A 213 -10.91 -4.05 -8.58
C PHE A 213 -10.55 -5.48 -8.13
N GLU A 214 -9.30 -5.72 -7.75
CA GLU A 214 -8.83 -6.98 -7.21
C GLU A 214 -7.95 -6.77 -5.96
N ASP A 215 -7.94 -7.78 -5.08
CA ASP A 215 -7.10 -7.80 -3.90
C ASP A 215 -5.66 -8.19 -4.28
N LEU A 216 -4.69 -7.66 -3.53
CA LEU A 216 -3.29 -8.03 -3.66
C LEU A 216 -2.98 -9.24 -2.75
N CYS A 217 -2.60 -10.36 -3.37
CA CYS A 217 -2.04 -11.52 -2.68
C CYS A 217 -0.57 -11.68 -3.04
N CYS A 218 0.28 -11.76 -2.01
CA CYS A 218 1.72 -11.80 -2.16
C CYS A 218 2.26 -13.15 -1.70
N ASN A 219 3.05 -13.78 -2.57
CA ASN A 219 3.84 -14.95 -2.24
C ASN A 219 5.32 -14.57 -2.14
N TYR A 220 6.12 -15.38 -1.47
CA TYR A 220 7.56 -15.19 -1.37
C TYR A 220 8.28 -16.33 -2.09
N VAL A 221 8.63 -16.11 -3.35
CA VAL A 221 9.19 -17.14 -4.24
C VAL A 221 10.57 -16.70 -4.71
N GLY A 222 11.55 -17.60 -4.65
CA GLY A 222 12.90 -17.31 -5.15
C GLY A 222 13.61 -16.14 -4.44
N GLY A 223 13.23 -15.85 -3.19
CA GLY A 223 13.80 -14.74 -2.42
C GLY A 223 13.19 -13.36 -2.71
N ALA A 224 12.07 -13.30 -3.43
CA ALA A 224 11.39 -12.05 -3.76
C ALA A 224 9.88 -12.11 -3.46
N PRO A 225 9.25 -11.01 -2.99
CA PRO A 225 7.80 -10.87 -2.97
C PRO A 225 7.27 -10.83 -4.41
N THR A 226 6.33 -11.72 -4.72
CA THR A 226 5.73 -11.88 -6.05
C THR A 226 4.22 -11.90 -5.91
N PHE A 227 3.54 -11.22 -6.82
CA PHE A 227 2.10 -11.22 -6.90
C PHE A 227 1.56 -12.54 -7.46
N GLN A 228 0.43 -12.97 -6.92
CA GLN A 228 -0.42 -14.01 -7.48
C GLN A 228 -1.88 -13.56 -7.36
N ARG A 229 -2.75 -14.00 -8.28
CA ARG A 229 -4.19 -13.77 -8.09
C ARG A 229 -4.63 -14.51 -6.82
N CYS A 230 -5.46 -13.85 -6.02
CA CYS A 230 -5.96 -14.42 -4.77
C CYS A 230 -6.87 -15.64 -4.94
N ASP A 231 -7.36 -15.90 -6.16
CA ASP A 231 -8.16 -17.07 -6.52
C ASP A 231 -7.31 -18.22 -7.10
N GLY A 232 -5.99 -18.05 -7.22
CA GLY A 232 -5.06 -19.03 -7.77
C GLY A 232 -5.02 -19.09 -9.29
N THR A 233 -5.70 -18.19 -10.00
CA THR A 233 -5.60 -18.14 -11.47
C THR A 233 -4.19 -17.74 -11.92
N PRO A 234 -3.71 -18.25 -13.07
CA PRO A 234 -2.37 -17.93 -13.57
C PRO A 234 -2.19 -16.42 -13.78
N THR A 235 -1.01 -15.91 -13.43
CA THR A 235 -0.64 -14.50 -13.60
C THR A 235 0.60 -14.37 -14.48
N VAL A 236 0.70 -13.24 -15.18
CA VAL A 236 1.98 -12.78 -15.72
C VAL A 236 2.83 -12.30 -14.54
N THR A 237 4.02 -12.87 -14.38
CA THR A 237 4.93 -12.55 -13.28
C THR A 237 6.15 -11.74 -13.70
N THR A 238 6.32 -11.51 -15.01
CA THR A 238 7.47 -10.81 -15.59
C THR A 238 7.05 -9.93 -16.75
N CYS A 239 7.70 -8.78 -16.90
CA CYS A 239 7.47 -7.86 -17.99
C CYS A 239 8.53 -7.99 -19.11
N PRO A 240 8.14 -7.79 -20.38
CA PRO A 240 9.10 -7.68 -21.47
C PRO A 240 10.13 -6.57 -21.17
N GLN A 241 11.40 -6.83 -21.48
CA GLN A 241 12.47 -5.84 -21.34
C GLN A 241 12.57 -4.94 -22.57
#